data_AF-A0A7S4FAZ1-F1
#
_entry.id   AF-A0A7S4FAZ1-F1
#
_cell.length_a   1.000
_cell.length_b   1.000
_cell.length_c   1.000
_cell.angle_alpha   90.00
_cell.angle_beta   90.00
_cell.angle_gamma   90.00
#
_symmetry.space_group_name_H-M   'P 1'
#
loop_
_entity.id
_entity.type
_entity.pdbx_description
1 polymer ?
#
loop_
_entity_poly.entity_id
_entity_poly.type
_entity_poly.pdbx_seq_one_letter_code
_entity_poly.pdbx_strand_id
1 'polypeptide(L)'
;MNDGSVCFFQDRGRKYPFTAGAEALPLLRGLLRVNERVFAIAKERVEATGNVRGIMAEGEALYADKPTMKQHHGAKGTWSDDEYAHPGLQSVYLRLKSFQRFTESWALLERAAESGLLELLLSPMDDKMVVASLGGGPGYELLACDWFLRYWRSTRNASADEKRAWLREHDFLKSQADDGDDDVGSASMDLVSLDLQPSWAPYVHALGEDSLHNYSFAQWDVHADESAVLATRRACGAESIQLCLISNVMVYCSDEATADVLTQLLAGGVRAILINERGADQRIVGMVQRRGVVVLRLMRQEAGRDDRQLVFLPPGSDLLDSLPSVWHENGTAEKLSYATFPPKSPVFPNVPYEENKFL
;
A
#
# COMPACT_ATOMS: atom_id res chain seq x y z
N MET A 1 -14.43 22.48 -1.48
CA MET A 1 -14.32 23.84 -2.03
C MET A 1 -15.56 24.10 -2.88
N ASN A 2 -15.72 25.27 -3.53
CA ASN A 2 -16.94 25.60 -4.28
C ASN A 2 -17.21 24.67 -5.49
N ASP A 3 -16.19 23.92 -5.92
CA ASP A 3 -16.24 22.93 -7.01
C ASP A 3 -16.48 21.49 -6.54
N GLY A 4 -16.71 21.27 -5.24
CA GLY A 4 -16.86 19.94 -4.65
C GLY A 4 -15.56 19.19 -4.35
N SER A 5 -14.39 19.76 -4.68
CA SER A 5 -13.09 19.18 -4.32
C SER A 5 -12.88 19.13 -2.81
N VAL A 6 -12.09 18.16 -2.36
CA VAL A 6 -11.72 17.96 -0.96
C VAL A 6 -10.27 18.31 -0.71
N CYS A 7 -10.01 18.89 0.46
CA CYS A 7 -8.66 19.14 0.96
C CYS A 7 -8.38 18.20 2.13
N PHE A 8 -7.25 17.52 2.10
CA PHE A 8 -6.81 16.62 3.17
C PHE A 8 -5.30 16.75 3.40
N PHE A 9 -4.80 16.12 4.46
CA PHE A 9 -3.39 16.23 4.88
C PHE A 9 -2.84 14.84 5.15
N GLN A 10 -1.60 14.61 4.73
CA GLN A 10 -0.87 13.36 4.97
C GLN A 10 0.32 13.55 5.93
N ASP A 11 0.49 14.73 6.52
CA ASP A 11 1.65 15.08 7.35
C ASP A 11 1.26 15.59 8.75
N ARG A 12 2.23 15.47 9.67
CA ARG A 12 2.09 15.82 11.10
C ARG A 12 1.67 17.25 11.36
N GLY A 13 2.11 18.19 10.53
CA GLY A 13 1.88 19.62 10.73
C GLY A 13 0.69 20.16 9.96
N ARG A 14 0.01 19.33 9.16
CA ARG A 14 -0.91 19.79 8.10
C ARG A 14 -0.23 20.86 7.23
N LYS A 15 1.08 20.72 7.04
CA LYS A 15 1.91 21.69 6.33
C LYS A 15 1.64 21.63 4.83
N TYR A 16 1.31 20.44 4.33
CA TYR A 16 1.13 20.17 2.90
C TYR A 16 -0.32 19.75 2.63
N PRO A 17 -1.18 20.69 2.19
CA PRO A 17 -2.53 20.35 1.77
C PRO A 17 -2.50 19.56 0.46
N PHE A 18 -3.35 18.55 0.39
CA PHE A 18 -3.61 17.76 -0.81
C PHE A 18 -5.03 18.02 -1.26
N THR A 19 -5.21 18.21 -2.57
CA THR A 19 -6.54 18.37 -3.18
C THR A 19 -6.89 17.12 -3.98
N ALA A 20 -8.12 16.64 -3.82
CA ALA A 20 -8.69 15.55 -4.60
C ALA A 20 -10.11 15.90 -5.07
N GLY A 21 -10.61 15.17 -6.06
CA GLY A 21 -11.99 15.33 -6.53
C GLY A 21 -13.03 14.97 -5.48
N ALA A 22 -14.30 15.24 -5.77
CA ALA A 22 -15.42 14.96 -4.85
C ALA A 22 -15.54 13.45 -4.54
N GLU A 23 -15.13 12.61 -5.48
CA GLU A 23 -15.10 11.15 -5.37
C GLU A 23 -14.14 10.61 -4.29
N ALA A 24 -13.18 11.42 -3.82
CA ALA A 24 -12.31 11.04 -2.71
C ALA A 24 -13.00 11.17 -1.34
N LEU A 25 -14.06 11.98 -1.22
CA LEU A 25 -14.72 12.26 0.06
C LEU A 25 -15.26 11.01 0.76
N PRO A 26 -15.97 10.09 0.07
CA PRO A 26 -16.49 8.87 0.68
C PRO A 26 -15.37 7.98 1.22
N LEU A 27 -14.28 7.82 0.47
CA LEU A 27 -13.09 7.05 0.88
C LEU A 27 -12.44 7.64 2.13
N LEU A 28 -12.24 8.96 2.16
CA LEU A 28 -11.64 9.65 3.32
C LEU A 28 -12.56 9.58 4.55
N ARG A 29 -13.89 9.66 4.37
CA ARG A 29 -14.86 9.49 5.46
C ARG A 29 -14.88 8.05 5.99
N GLY A 30 -14.83 7.06 5.09
CA GLY A 30 -14.67 5.66 5.47
C GLY A 30 -13.41 5.46 6.30
N LEU A 31 -12.26 5.96 5.82
CA LEU A 31 -11.00 5.86 6.53
C LEU A 31 -11.05 6.52 7.92
N LEU A 32 -11.72 7.67 8.07
CA LEU A 32 -11.91 8.31 9.36
C LEU A 32 -12.70 7.43 10.33
N ARG A 33 -13.77 6.79 9.88
CA ARG A 33 -14.57 5.87 10.71
C ARG A 33 -13.78 4.63 11.12
N VAL A 34 -13.02 4.01 10.21
CA VAL A 34 -12.09 2.91 10.56
C VAL A 34 -11.07 3.39 11.60
N ASN A 35 -10.54 4.60 11.42
CA ASN A 35 -9.56 5.17 12.33
C ASN A 35 -10.13 5.45 13.72
N GLU A 36 -11.43 5.76 13.88
CA GLU A 36 -12.03 5.92 15.22
C GLU A 36 -11.81 4.68 16.07
N ARG A 37 -12.05 3.49 15.50
CA ARG A 37 -11.81 2.21 16.16
C ARG A 37 -10.33 1.93 16.39
N VAL A 38 -9.50 2.08 15.36
CA VAL A 38 -8.05 1.85 15.46
C VAL A 38 -7.41 2.77 16.52
N PHE A 39 -7.83 4.03 16.57
CA PHE A 39 -7.33 4.99 17.54
C PHE A 39 -7.89 4.76 18.94
N ALA A 40 -9.08 4.15 19.08
CA ALA A 40 -9.58 3.72 20.38
C ALA A 40 -8.64 2.68 21.02
N ILE A 41 -8.21 1.67 20.25
CA ILE A 41 -7.23 0.67 20.72
C ILE A 41 -5.90 1.33 21.12
N ALA A 42 -5.40 2.25 20.29
CA ALA A 42 -4.16 2.96 20.60
C ALA A 42 -4.29 3.80 21.87
N LYS A 43 -5.43 4.48 22.03
CA LYS A 43 -5.77 5.28 23.21
C LYS A 43 -5.83 4.41 24.46
N GLU A 44 -6.53 3.28 24.44
CA GLU A 44 -6.61 2.34 25.56
C GLU A 44 -5.22 1.87 25.99
N ARG A 45 -4.34 1.55 25.03
CA ARG A 45 -2.95 1.16 25.31
C ARG A 45 -2.14 2.26 25.96
N VAL A 46 -2.34 3.51 25.56
CA VAL A 46 -1.70 4.67 26.21
C VAL A 46 -2.28 4.91 27.60
N GLU A 47 -3.59 4.81 27.78
CA GLU A 47 -4.26 5.00 29.07
C GLU A 47 -3.87 3.93 30.09
N ALA A 48 -3.68 2.68 29.64
CA ALA A 48 -3.24 1.55 30.46
C ALA A 48 -1.85 1.76 31.10
N THR A 49 -1.04 2.69 30.60
CA THR A 49 0.26 3.03 31.19
C THR A 49 0.18 3.86 32.48
N GLY A 50 -0.98 4.47 32.76
CA GLY A 50 -1.17 5.39 33.90
C GLY A 50 -0.49 6.76 33.73
N ASN A 51 0.28 6.99 32.66
CA ASN A 51 0.95 8.26 32.37
C ASN A 51 0.73 8.70 30.91
N VAL A 52 -0.52 9.02 30.57
CA VAL A 52 -0.93 9.41 29.21
C VAL A 52 -0.06 10.52 28.63
N ARG A 53 0.16 11.60 29.39
CA ARG A 53 0.90 12.76 28.90
C ARG A 53 2.37 12.45 28.64
N GLY A 54 3.02 11.72 29.55
CA GLY A 54 4.42 11.33 29.39
C GLY A 54 4.61 10.39 28.21
N ILE A 55 3.78 9.34 28.11
CA ILE A 55 3.87 8.35 27.03
C ILE A 55 3.61 8.98 25.66
N MET A 56 2.66 9.91 25.55
CA MET A 56 2.46 10.63 24.29
C MET A 56 3.68 11.50 23.93
N ALA A 57 4.26 12.22 24.90
CA ALA A 57 5.44 13.04 24.66
C ALA A 57 6.66 12.20 24.24
N GLU A 58 6.88 11.06 24.91
CA GLU A 58 7.91 10.08 24.55
C GLU A 58 7.68 9.52 23.14
N GLY A 59 6.43 9.15 22.81
CA GLY A 59 6.07 8.69 21.47
C GLY A 59 6.34 9.72 20.37
N GLU A 60 6.02 10.99 20.63
CA GLU A 60 6.31 12.08 19.70
C GLU A 60 7.81 12.32 19.54
N ALA A 61 8.59 12.22 20.62
CA ALA A 61 10.03 12.32 20.60
C ALA A 61 10.66 11.15 19.84
N LEU A 62 10.27 9.90 20.13
CA LEU A 62 10.71 8.72 19.39
C LEU A 62 10.46 8.87 17.89
N TYR A 63 9.25 9.31 17.51
CA TYR A 63 8.91 9.49 16.10
C TYR A 63 9.76 10.57 15.42
N ALA A 64 10.01 11.68 16.11
CA ALA A 64 10.78 12.80 15.57
C ALA A 64 12.28 12.49 15.50
N ASP A 65 12.82 11.92 16.57
CA ASP A 65 14.25 11.79 16.76
C ASP A 65 14.83 10.54 16.13
N LYS A 66 14.03 9.47 15.99
CA LYS A 66 14.46 8.17 15.46
C LYS A 66 15.83 7.75 16.05
N PRO A 67 15.93 7.58 17.38
CA PRO A 67 17.20 7.50 18.09
C PRO A 67 18.11 6.39 17.55
N THR A 68 17.54 5.21 17.31
CA THR A 68 18.24 4.05 16.75
C THR A 68 18.87 4.34 15.38
N MET A 69 18.19 5.11 14.51
CA MET A 69 18.78 5.55 13.23
C MET A 69 20.02 6.43 13.40
N LYS A 70 20.01 7.29 14.43
CA LYS A 70 21.07 8.29 14.64
C LYS A 70 22.30 7.71 15.32
N GLN A 71 22.12 6.70 16.19
CA GLN A 71 23.22 6.13 16.98
C GLN A 71 24.14 5.21 16.16
N HIS A 72 23.60 4.56 15.14
CA HIS A 72 24.40 3.71 14.27
C HIS A 72 24.69 4.42 12.96
N HIS A 73 25.81 5.14 12.89
CA HIS A 73 26.39 5.60 11.63
C HIS A 73 26.71 4.39 10.73
N GLY A 74 25.72 3.92 9.98
CA GLY A 74 25.82 2.77 9.09
C GLY A 74 24.82 1.62 9.35
N ALA A 75 24.07 1.59 10.47
CA ALA A 75 22.97 0.61 10.59
C ALA A 75 21.71 1.17 9.91
N LYS A 76 21.17 0.33 9.04
CA LYS A 76 19.94 0.58 8.28
C LYS A 76 18.75 0.18 9.16
N GLY A 77 17.80 1.08 9.36
CA GLY A 77 16.59 0.83 10.16
C GLY A 77 15.83 2.12 10.45
N THR A 78 14.68 2.02 11.10
CA THR A 78 13.84 3.16 11.55
C THR A 78 13.83 3.29 13.06
N TRP A 79 13.27 2.28 13.72
CA TRP A 79 13.13 2.18 15.16
C TRP A 79 13.45 0.73 15.52
N SER A 80 13.96 0.50 16.73
CA SER A 80 14.09 -0.87 17.25
C SER A 80 12.71 -1.48 17.47
N ASP A 81 12.66 -2.81 17.65
CA ASP A 81 11.40 -3.49 17.96
C ASP A 81 10.75 -2.91 19.22
N ASP A 82 11.54 -2.63 20.26
CA ASP A 82 11.06 -2.00 21.51
C ASP A 82 10.49 -0.60 21.27
N GLU A 83 11.17 0.21 20.45
CA GLU A 83 10.67 1.54 20.08
C GLU A 83 9.34 1.41 19.32
N TYR A 84 9.24 0.49 18.36
CA TYR A 84 8.02 0.19 17.63
C TYR A 84 6.88 -0.36 18.51
N ALA A 85 7.20 -1.02 19.63
CA ALA A 85 6.21 -1.48 20.62
C ALA A 85 5.61 -0.34 21.44
N HIS A 86 6.27 0.81 21.48
CA HIS A 86 5.94 1.91 22.38
C HIS A 86 4.53 2.47 22.09
N PRO A 87 3.57 2.43 23.06
CA PRO A 87 2.19 2.84 22.82
C PRO A 87 2.02 4.27 22.30
N GLY A 88 2.84 5.20 22.81
CA GLY A 88 2.87 6.57 22.33
C GLY A 88 3.37 6.68 20.89
N LEU A 89 4.40 5.89 20.51
CA LEU A 89 4.92 5.92 19.14
C LEU A 89 3.88 5.39 18.17
N GLN A 90 3.23 4.27 18.51
CA GLN A 90 2.17 3.69 17.69
C GLN A 90 0.99 4.66 17.52
N SER A 91 0.57 5.34 18.59
CA SER A 91 -0.48 6.35 18.54
C SER A 91 -0.15 7.50 17.58
N VAL A 92 1.10 7.98 17.62
CA VAL A 92 1.59 9.00 16.67
C VAL A 92 1.66 8.43 15.26
N TYR A 93 2.24 7.25 15.09
CA TYR A 93 2.42 6.58 13.79
C TYR A 93 1.07 6.38 13.09
N LEU A 94 0.07 5.82 13.78
CA LEU A 94 -1.27 5.59 13.24
C LEU A 94 -1.90 6.88 12.71
N ARG A 95 -1.85 7.96 13.49
CA ARG A 95 -2.42 9.27 13.09
C ARG A 95 -1.73 9.88 11.87
N LEU A 96 -0.42 9.67 11.75
CA LEU A 96 0.37 10.25 10.66
C LEU A 96 0.33 9.41 9.39
N LYS A 97 0.31 8.08 9.55
CA LYS A 97 0.51 7.14 8.45
C LYS A 97 -0.78 6.58 7.89
N SER A 98 -1.93 6.69 8.57
CA SER A 98 -3.21 6.21 8.06
C SER A 98 -3.56 6.81 6.70
N PHE A 99 -3.65 8.15 6.62
CA PHE A 99 -4.00 8.86 5.39
C PHE A 99 -2.92 8.66 4.33
N GLN A 100 -1.66 8.76 4.73
CA GLN A 100 -0.53 8.51 3.84
C GLN A 100 -0.65 7.13 3.20
N ARG A 101 -0.54 6.05 3.97
CA ARG A 101 -0.43 4.69 3.44
C ARG A 101 -1.67 4.29 2.65
N PHE A 102 -2.86 4.68 3.12
CA PHE A 102 -4.10 4.39 2.40
C PHE A 102 -4.16 5.08 1.03
N THR A 103 -4.01 6.41 0.99
CA THR A 103 -4.20 7.18 -0.26
C THR A 103 -3.10 6.91 -1.28
N GLU A 104 -1.86 6.69 -0.83
CA GLU A 104 -0.76 6.36 -1.73
C GLU A 104 -0.92 4.96 -2.33
N SER A 105 -1.36 3.98 -1.53
CA SER A 105 -1.60 2.62 -2.01
C SER A 105 -2.81 2.55 -2.96
N TRP A 106 -3.86 3.34 -2.70
CA TRP A 106 -4.97 3.51 -3.64
C TRP A 106 -4.47 4.03 -4.99
N ALA A 107 -3.67 5.11 -5.00
CA ALA A 107 -3.13 5.69 -6.23
C ALA A 107 -2.22 4.71 -7.00
N LEU A 108 -1.44 3.90 -6.28
CA LEU A 108 -0.62 2.84 -6.86
C LEU A 108 -1.48 1.80 -7.60
N LEU A 109 -2.53 1.31 -6.94
CA LEU A 109 -3.45 0.31 -7.48
C LEU A 109 -4.26 0.85 -8.65
N GLU A 110 -4.69 2.11 -8.57
CA GLU A 110 -5.39 2.80 -9.65
C GLU A 110 -4.54 2.84 -10.93
N ARG A 111 -3.26 3.20 -10.82
CA ARG A 111 -2.34 3.19 -11.96
C ARG A 111 -2.08 1.78 -12.48
N ALA A 112 -1.93 0.80 -11.59
CA ALA A 112 -1.77 -0.58 -11.99
C ALA A 112 -3.00 -1.07 -12.77
N ALA A 113 -4.21 -0.72 -12.33
CA ALA A 113 -5.46 -1.04 -13.00
C ALA A 113 -5.58 -0.39 -14.38
N GLU A 114 -5.33 0.91 -14.47
CA GLU A 114 -5.39 1.64 -15.73
C GLU A 114 -4.34 1.21 -16.73
N SER A 115 -3.24 0.64 -16.24
CA SER A 115 -2.26 0.01 -17.13
C SER A 115 -2.71 -1.28 -17.78
N GLY A 116 -3.86 -1.81 -17.39
CA GLY A 116 -4.31 -3.15 -17.77
C GLY A 116 -3.58 -4.26 -17.02
N LEU A 117 -2.52 -3.92 -16.26
CA LEU A 117 -1.74 -4.87 -15.49
C LEU A 117 -2.60 -5.60 -14.44
N LEU A 118 -3.50 -4.89 -13.76
CA LEU A 118 -4.32 -5.52 -12.73
C LEU A 118 -5.27 -6.58 -13.31
N GLU A 119 -5.80 -6.36 -14.52
CA GLU A 119 -6.57 -7.37 -15.24
C GLU A 119 -5.70 -8.59 -15.51
N LEU A 120 -4.49 -8.44 -16.04
CA LEU A 120 -3.58 -9.56 -16.27
C LEU A 120 -3.18 -10.32 -14.99
N LEU A 121 -3.02 -9.59 -13.88
CA LEU A 121 -2.64 -10.13 -12.58
C LEU A 121 -3.79 -10.81 -11.83
N LEU A 122 -5.04 -10.44 -12.10
CA LEU A 122 -6.19 -10.92 -11.31
C LEU A 122 -7.26 -11.68 -12.11
N SER A 123 -7.33 -11.53 -13.43
CA SER A 123 -8.30 -12.22 -14.30
C SER A 123 -8.26 -13.76 -14.20
N PRO A 124 -7.11 -14.43 -13.95
CA PRO A 124 -7.08 -15.89 -13.79
C PRO A 124 -7.64 -16.43 -12.46
N MET A 125 -8.24 -15.61 -11.59
CA MET A 125 -8.49 -15.95 -10.18
C MET A 125 -9.97 -15.77 -9.79
N ASP A 126 -10.72 -16.88 -9.69
CA ASP A 126 -12.14 -16.85 -9.30
C ASP A 126 -12.42 -17.26 -7.84
N ASP A 127 -11.54 -18.03 -7.18
CA ASP A 127 -11.93 -18.69 -5.91
C ASP A 127 -11.39 -18.01 -4.64
N LYS A 128 -10.07 -17.75 -4.54
CA LYS A 128 -9.45 -17.18 -3.33
C LYS A 128 -8.13 -16.48 -3.63
N MET A 129 -7.91 -15.30 -3.05
CA MET A 129 -6.69 -14.51 -3.23
C MET A 129 -5.99 -14.22 -1.90
N VAL A 130 -4.67 -14.30 -1.87
CA VAL A 130 -3.83 -13.95 -0.72
C VAL A 130 -2.98 -12.74 -1.08
N VAL A 131 -3.11 -11.67 -0.28
CA VAL A 131 -2.32 -10.44 -0.40
C VAL A 131 -1.54 -10.24 0.89
N ALA A 132 -0.21 -10.16 0.76
CA ALA A 132 0.67 -9.91 1.89
C ALA A 132 1.19 -8.46 1.85
N SER A 133 1.21 -7.77 2.99
CA SER A 133 1.92 -6.49 3.12
C SER A 133 3.24 -6.69 3.88
N LEU A 134 4.38 -6.40 3.24
CA LEU A 134 5.71 -6.58 3.84
C LEU A 134 6.17 -5.27 4.52
N GLY A 135 6.46 -5.34 5.82
CA GLY A 135 6.67 -4.12 6.64
C GLY A 135 5.39 -3.31 6.79
N GLY A 136 4.26 -4.01 6.86
CA GLY A 136 2.92 -3.44 6.78
C GLY A 136 2.51 -2.66 8.03
N GLY A 137 3.19 -2.85 9.16
CA GLY A 137 2.79 -2.31 10.45
C GLY A 137 1.29 -2.51 10.68
N PRO A 138 0.49 -1.42 10.80
CA PRO A 138 -0.95 -1.53 11.00
C PRO A 138 -1.75 -2.04 9.78
N GLY A 139 -1.19 -2.05 8.56
CA GLY A 139 -1.84 -2.65 7.38
C GLY A 139 -2.77 -1.73 6.55
N TYR A 140 -2.59 -0.40 6.58
CA TYR A 140 -3.47 0.52 5.82
C TYR A 140 -3.43 0.34 4.30
N GLU A 141 -2.31 -0.15 3.76
CA GLU A 141 -2.19 -0.57 2.35
C GLU A 141 -3.05 -1.78 2.01
N LEU A 142 -3.29 -2.70 2.97
CA LEU A 142 -4.24 -3.81 2.80
C LEU A 142 -5.68 -3.28 2.76
N LEU A 143 -6.02 -2.32 3.62
CA LEU A 143 -7.33 -1.67 3.58
C LEU A 143 -7.57 -0.96 2.24
N ALA A 144 -6.56 -0.26 1.71
CA ALA A 144 -6.64 0.36 0.40
C ALA A 144 -6.81 -0.69 -0.71
N CYS A 145 -6.08 -1.80 -0.63
CA CYS A 145 -6.19 -2.91 -1.58
C CYS A 145 -7.58 -3.54 -1.57
N ASP A 146 -8.10 -3.85 -0.38
CA ASP A 146 -9.45 -4.38 -0.18
C ASP A 146 -10.49 -3.49 -0.87
N TRP A 147 -10.55 -2.22 -0.48
CA TRP A 147 -11.56 -1.29 -0.98
C TRP A 147 -11.39 -1.01 -2.48
N PHE A 148 -10.14 -0.88 -2.95
CA PHE A 148 -9.86 -0.66 -4.35
C PHE A 148 -10.29 -1.85 -5.21
N LEU A 149 -10.04 -3.08 -4.78
CA LEU A 149 -10.41 -4.25 -5.57
C LEU A 149 -11.92 -4.45 -5.65
N ARG A 150 -12.67 -4.13 -4.59
CA ARG A 150 -14.15 -4.06 -4.65
C ARG A 150 -14.59 -3.03 -5.68
N TYR A 151 -14.09 -1.80 -5.57
CA TYR A 151 -14.39 -0.72 -6.52
C TYR A 151 -14.06 -1.12 -7.97
N TRP A 152 -12.85 -1.62 -8.20
CA TRP A 152 -12.36 -1.93 -9.53
C TRP A 152 -13.12 -3.10 -10.16
N ARG A 153 -13.40 -4.18 -9.42
CA ARG A 153 -14.21 -5.30 -9.95
C ARG A 153 -15.61 -4.86 -10.37
N SER A 154 -16.25 -4.02 -9.56
CA SER A 154 -17.61 -3.52 -9.84
C SER A 154 -17.66 -2.48 -10.95
N THR A 155 -16.54 -1.82 -11.26
CA THR A 155 -16.53 -0.67 -12.18
C THR A 155 -15.53 -0.77 -13.34
N ARG A 156 -14.80 -1.88 -13.50
CA ARG A 156 -13.72 -2.00 -14.51
C ARG A 156 -14.18 -1.72 -15.94
N ASN A 157 -15.43 -2.08 -16.26
CA ASN A 157 -16.05 -1.85 -17.58
C ASN A 157 -16.95 -0.60 -17.62
N ALA A 158 -17.05 0.14 -16.52
CA ALA A 158 -17.90 1.32 -16.40
C ALA A 158 -17.19 2.59 -16.91
N SER A 159 -17.98 3.56 -17.33
CA SER A 159 -17.53 4.91 -17.68
C SER A 159 -16.95 5.65 -16.47
N ALA A 160 -16.26 6.77 -16.73
CA ALA A 160 -15.69 7.59 -15.66
C ALA A 160 -16.77 8.18 -14.73
N ASP A 161 -17.96 8.50 -15.25
CA ASP A 161 -19.05 9.06 -14.45
C ASP A 161 -19.71 8.00 -13.58
N GLU A 162 -19.88 6.78 -14.10
CA GLU A 162 -20.37 5.63 -13.34
C GLU A 162 -19.39 5.24 -12.23
N LYS A 163 -18.08 5.22 -12.51
CA LYS A 163 -17.02 5.04 -11.50
C LYS A 163 -17.13 6.04 -10.35
N ARG A 164 -17.30 7.33 -10.68
CA ARG A 164 -17.48 8.38 -9.66
C ARG A 164 -18.80 8.25 -8.91
N ALA A 165 -19.87 7.86 -9.59
CA ALA A 165 -21.17 7.60 -8.96
C ALA A 165 -21.06 6.45 -7.95
N TRP A 166 -20.44 5.34 -8.36
CA TRP A 166 -20.19 4.18 -7.51
C TRP A 166 -19.46 4.58 -6.22
N LEU A 167 -18.36 5.33 -6.32
CA LEU A 167 -17.61 5.80 -5.15
C LEU A 167 -18.45 6.67 -4.20
N ARG A 168 -19.41 7.44 -4.73
CA ARG A 168 -20.30 8.31 -3.93
C ARG A 168 -21.42 7.54 -3.23
N GLU A 169 -21.85 6.44 -3.82
CA GLU A 169 -23.02 5.66 -3.36
C GLU A 169 -22.63 4.52 -2.41
N HIS A 170 -21.41 4.02 -2.50
CA HIS A 170 -20.96 2.86 -1.73
C HIS A 170 -20.37 3.25 -0.37
N ASP A 171 -20.83 2.56 0.67
CA ASP A 171 -20.24 2.61 2.01
C ASP A 171 -19.29 1.42 2.17
N PHE A 172 -17.98 1.70 2.15
CA PHE A 172 -16.93 0.68 2.26
C PHE A 172 -16.90 -0.07 3.61
N LEU A 173 -17.70 0.38 4.59
CA LEU A 173 -17.86 -0.28 5.89
C LEU A 173 -19.05 -1.24 5.94
N LYS A 174 -19.94 -1.23 4.96
CA LYS A 174 -21.07 -2.15 4.95
C LYS A 174 -20.65 -3.43 4.24
N SER A 175 -20.73 -4.56 4.96
CA SER A 175 -20.78 -5.87 4.33
C SER A 175 -22.02 -5.92 3.45
N GLN A 176 -21.86 -5.91 2.13
CA GLN A 176 -22.99 -6.16 1.22
C GLN A 176 -23.36 -7.64 1.31
N ALA A 177 -24.17 -7.97 2.32
CA ALA A 177 -24.72 -9.29 2.53
C ALA A 177 -26.24 -9.35 2.29
N ASP A 178 -26.88 -8.25 1.89
CA ASP A 178 -28.35 -8.11 1.94
C ASP A 178 -29.07 -7.74 0.63
N ASP A 179 -28.35 -7.51 -0.47
CA ASP A 179 -29.00 -7.31 -1.77
C ASP A 179 -28.94 -8.64 -2.54
N GLY A 180 -30.04 -9.39 -2.46
CA GLY A 180 -30.24 -10.69 -3.12
C GLY A 180 -30.37 -10.58 -4.64
N ASP A 181 -29.34 -10.04 -5.30
CA ASP A 181 -29.15 -10.14 -6.74
C ASP A 181 -27.77 -10.74 -7.00
N ASP A 182 -27.78 -11.85 -7.72
CA ASP A 182 -26.64 -12.68 -8.06
C ASP A 182 -25.56 -11.91 -8.85
N ASP A 183 -24.31 -12.33 -8.67
CA ASP A 183 -23.24 -12.26 -9.69
C ASP A 183 -22.33 -11.01 -9.74
N VAL A 184 -21.67 -10.66 -8.63
CA VAL A 184 -20.32 -10.06 -8.71
C VAL A 184 -19.35 -10.89 -7.88
N GLY A 185 -18.65 -11.81 -8.54
CA GLY A 185 -17.65 -12.74 -7.98
C GLY A 185 -16.67 -12.10 -6.98
N SER A 186 -17.06 -12.09 -5.70
CA SER A 186 -16.18 -11.62 -4.62
C SER A 186 -15.30 -12.78 -4.17
N ALA A 187 -14.29 -13.11 -4.97
CA ALA A 187 -13.25 -14.05 -4.56
C ALA A 187 -12.78 -13.67 -3.15
N SER A 188 -12.87 -14.62 -2.21
CA SER A 188 -12.49 -14.40 -0.81
C SER A 188 -11.02 -13.98 -0.76
N MET A 189 -10.70 -12.96 0.04
CA MET A 189 -9.33 -12.48 0.19
C MET A 189 -8.80 -12.77 1.60
N ASP A 190 -7.57 -13.27 1.67
CA ASP A 190 -6.77 -13.27 2.88
C ASP A 190 -5.76 -12.12 2.79
N LEU A 191 -5.92 -11.14 3.67
CA LEU A 191 -5.14 -9.92 3.73
C LEU A 191 -4.22 -10.00 4.96
N VAL A 192 -2.93 -10.21 4.72
CA VAL A 192 -1.96 -10.57 5.77
C VAL A 192 -0.94 -9.45 5.94
N SER A 193 -0.89 -8.82 7.11
CA SER A 193 0.16 -7.87 7.46
C SER A 193 1.35 -8.62 8.04
N LEU A 194 2.52 -8.46 7.40
CA LEU A 194 3.79 -9.04 7.79
C LEU A 194 4.70 -7.93 8.32
N ASP A 195 5.07 -8.01 9.59
CA ASP A 195 5.91 -7.01 10.25
C ASP A 195 6.76 -7.63 11.36
N LEU A 196 7.83 -6.96 11.77
CA LEU A 196 8.68 -7.40 12.88
C LEU A 196 7.98 -7.26 14.23
N GLN A 197 7.11 -6.25 14.38
CA GLN A 197 6.54 -5.88 15.67
C GLN A 197 5.13 -6.48 15.88
N PRO A 198 4.97 -7.52 16.73
CA PRO A 198 3.67 -8.18 16.94
C PRO A 198 2.58 -7.30 17.53
N SER A 199 2.93 -6.22 18.22
CA SER A 199 1.95 -5.31 18.80
C SER A 199 1.22 -4.46 17.76
N TRP A 200 1.48 -4.64 16.46
CA TRP A 200 0.62 -4.13 15.39
C TRP A 200 -0.65 -4.97 15.16
N ALA A 201 -0.65 -6.24 15.56
CA ALA A 201 -1.74 -7.17 15.28
C ALA A 201 -3.15 -6.67 15.67
N PRO A 202 -3.36 -6.06 16.85
CA PRO A 202 -4.69 -5.56 17.22
C PRO A 202 -5.23 -4.51 16.25
N TYR A 203 -4.36 -3.67 15.67
CA TYR A 203 -4.78 -2.66 14.71
C TYR A 203 -5.12 -3.28 13.35
N VAL A 204 -4.38 -4.30 12.92
CA VAL A 204 -4.66 -5.04 11.67
C VAL A 204 -6.04 -5.68 11.73
N HIS A 205 -6.37 -6.35 12.84
CA HIS A 205 -7.70 -6.92 13.03
C HIS A 205 -8.78 -5.84 13.06
N ALA A 206 -8.51 -4.71 13.71
CA ALA A 206 -9.43 -3.57 13.72
C ALA A 206 -9.61 -2.91 12.34
N LEU A 207 -8.64 -2.95 11.44
CA LEU A 207 -8.86 -2.49 10.06
C LEU A 207 -9.87 -3.40 9.34
N GLY A 208 -9.82 -4.70 9.61
CA GLY A 208 -10.62 -5.71 8.92
C GLY A 208 -11.97 -6.05 9.53
N GLU A 209 -12.35 -5.51 10.69
CA GLU A 209 -13.55 -5.96 11.43
C GLU A 209 -14.85 -5.86 10.62
N ASP A 210 -14.98 -4.84 9.75
CA ASP A 210 -16.16 -4.66 8.89
C ASP A 210 -15.94 -5.19 7.45
N SER A 211 -14.83 -5.89 7.22
CA SER A 211 -14.49 -6.43 5.92
C SER A 211 -15.17 -7.78 5.67
N LEU A 212 -15.45 -8.06 4.39
CA LEU A 212 -15.86 -9.39 3.92
C LEU A 212 -14.66 -10.34 3.76
N HIS A 213 -13.46 -9.86 4.09
CA HIS A 213 -12.19 -10.55 3.85
C HIS A 213 -11.44 -10.77 5.17
N ASN A 214 -10.56 -11.77 5.18
CA ASN A 214 -9.85 -12.15 6.38
C ASN A 214 -8.63 -11.24 6.57
N TYR A 215 -8.59 -10.50 7.68
CA TYR A 215 -7.41 -9.74 8.08
C TYR A 215 -6.64 -10.49 9.14
N SER A 216 -5.35 -10.70 8.90
CA SER A 216 -4.46 -11.37 9.85
C SER A 216 -3.10 -10.68 9.93
N PHE A 217 -2.42 -10.90 11.04
CA PHE A 217 -1.06 -10.46 11.27
C PHE A 217 -0.16 -11.67 11.50
N ALA A 218 1.05 -11.63 10.96
CA ALA A 218 2.10 -12.57 11.31
C ALA A 218 3.44 -11.86 11.46
N GLN A 219 4.18 -12.24 12.49
CA GLN A 219 5.53 -11.73 12.70
C GLN A 219 6.44 -12.31 11.60
N TRP A 220 7.13 -11.43 10.87
CA TRP A 220 7.94 -11.83 9.73
C TRP A 220 9.14 -10.90 9.60
N ASP A 221 10.32 -11.52 9.47
CA ASP A 221 11.59 -10.83 9.25
C ASP A 221 12.15 -11.19 7.88
N VAL A 222 12.42 -10.16 7.08
CA VAL A 222 13.05 -10.27 5.76
C VAL A 222 14.48 -10.84 5.85
N HIS A 223 15.12 -10.75 7.02
CA HIS A 223 16.48 -11.21 7.24
C HIS A 223 16.58 -12.52 8.04
N ALA A 224 15.46 -13.20 8.30
CA ALA A 224 15.48 -14.49 8.96
C ALA A 224 16.24 -15.56 8.16
N ASP A 225 16.86 -16.52 8.84
CA ASP A 225 17.67 -17.61 8.24
C ASP A 225 16.84 -18.66 7.45
N GLU A 226 15.53 -18.45 7.31
CA GLU A 226 14.64 -19.30 6.49
C GLU A 226 14.49 -18.72 5.09
N SER A 227 14.25 -19.56 4.08
CA SER A 227 13.87 -19.06 2.76
C SER A 227 12.65 -18.15 2.88
N ALA A 228 12.76 -16.93 2.36
CA ALA A 228 11.70 -15.94 2.44
C ALA A 228 10.36 -16.45 1.90
N VAL A 229 10.39 -17.28 0.85
CA VAL A 229 9.18 -17.91 0.29
C VAL A 229 8.47 -18.79 1.33
N LEU A 230 9.23 -19.67 2.00
CA LEU A 230 8.69 -20.58 3.01
C LEU A 230 8.17 -19.81 4.22
N ALA A 231 8.94 -18.82 4.71
CA ALA A 231 8.56 -17.97 5.82
C ALA A 231 7.28 -17.17 5.50
N THR A 232 7.19 -16.54 4.34
CA THR A 232 6.02 -15.75 3.92
C THR A 232 4.80 -16.65 3.70
N ARG A 233 4.94 -17.80 3.04
CA ARG A 233 3.83 -18.77 2.88
C ARG A 233 3.29 -19.27 4.22
N ARG A 234 4.18 -19.63 5.14
CA ARG A 234 3.79 -20.04 6.50
C ARG A 234 3.06 -18.92 7.23
N ALA A 235 3.61 -17.70 7.18
CA ALA A 235 3.03 -16.52 7.81
C ALA A 235 1.63 -16.19 7.25
N CYS A 236 1.45 -16.36 5.94
CA CYS A 236 0.15 -16.19 5.28
C CYS A 236 -0.79 -17.39 5.42
N GLY A 237 -0.32 -18.54 5.92
CA GLY A 237 -1.10 -19.78 5.95
C GLY A 237 -1.51 -20.27 4.56
N ALA A 238 -0.71 -19.97 3.52
CA ALA A 238 -1.08 -20.21 2.13
C ALA A 238 0.10 -20.67 1.27
N GLU A 239 -0.16 -21.64 0.38
CA GLU A 239 0.83 -22.13 -0.59
C GLU A 239 1.10 -21.16 -1.73
N SER A 240 0.12 -20.31 -2.06
CA SER A 240 0.22 -19.30 -3.11
C SER A 240 -0.09 -17.92 -2.54
N ILE A 241 0.74 -16.95 -2.88
CA ILE A 241 0.54 -15.54 -2.57
C ILE A 241 0.44 -14.81 -3.90
N GLN A 242 -0.65 -14.11 -4.16
CA GLN A 242 -0.86 -13.47 -5.46
C GLN A 242 -0.09 -12.15 -5.53
N LEU A 243 -0.25 -11.31 -4.50
CA LEU A 243 0.33 -9.97 -4.47
C LEU A 243 1.09 -9.75 -3.16
N CYS A 244 2.25 -9.10 -3.26
CA CYS A 244 2.89 -8.45 -2.13
C CYS A 244 2.78 -6.94 -2.26
N LEU A 245 2.48 -6.25 -1.16
CA LEU A 245 2.48 -4.80 -1.06
C LEU A 245 3.66 -4.34 -0.22
N ILE A 246 4.32 -3.26 -0.61
CA ILE A 246 5.39 -2.61 0.15
C ILE A 246 5.12 -1.12 0.18
N SER A 247 5.06 -0.51 1.37
CA SER A 247 4.72 0.91 1.53
C SER A 247 5.71 1.66 2.42
N ASN A 248 6.61 2.41 1.77
CA ASN A 248 7.61 3.27 2.39
C ASN A 248 8.56 2.51 3.33
N VAL A 249 9.07 1.37 2.85
CA VAL A 249 9.96 0.46 3.58
C VAL A 249 11.33 0.38 2.91
N MET A 250 11.40 0.54 1.58
CA MET A 250 12.65 0.40 0.81
C MET A 250 13.66 1.50 1.12
N VAL A 251 13.20 2.68 1.56
CA VAL A 251 14.08 3.75 2.06
C VAL A 251 14.99 3.28 3.21
N TYR A 252 14.60 2.23 3.94
CA TYR A 252 15.38 1.68 5.06
C TYR A 252 16.07 0.35 4.72
N CYS A 253 15.48 -0.51 3.88
CA CYS A 253 15.99 -1.86 3.62
C CYS A 253 16.47 -2.11 2.18
N SER A 254 16.90 -1.06 1.46
CA SER A 254 17.53 -1.23 0.14
C SER A 254 18.94 -1.81 0.25
N ASP A 255 19.06 -3.14 0.20
CA ASP A 255 20.30 -3.90 0.09
C ASP A 255 20.15 -5.20 -0.73
N GLU A 256 21.28 -5.89 -0.93
CA GLU A 256 21.34 -7.12 -1.70
C GLU A 256 20.53 -8.26 -1.05
N ALA A 257 20.49 -8.34 0.29
CA ALA A 257 19.72 -9.38 0.98
C ALA A 257 18.21 -9.19 0.75
N THR A 258 17.72 -7.96 0.88
CA THR A 258 16.33 -7.64 0.52
C THR A 258 16.07 -7.90 -0.96
N ALA A 259 16.99 -7.58 -1.86
CA ALA A 259 16.84 -7.87 -3.28
C ALA A 259 16.75 -9.37 -3.58
N ASP A 260 17.52 -10.20 -2.86
CA ASP A 260 17.44 -11.65 -2.92
C ASP A 260 16.08 -12.15 -2.46
N VAL A 261 15.55 -11.63 -1.34
CA VAL A 261 14.23 -11.99 -0.83
C VAL A 261 13.12 -11.64 -1.83
N LEU A 262 13.09 -10.42 -2.35
CA LEU A 262 12.05 -10.01 -3.31
C LEU A 262 12.11 -10.87 -4.59
N THR A 263 13.32 -11.22 -5.04
CA THR A 263 13.51 -12.10 -6.19
C THR A 263 13.03 -13.52 -5.89
N GLN A 264 13.35 -14.06 -4.71
CA GLN A 264 12.91 -15.39 -4.28
C GLN A 264 11.39 -15.45 -4.18
N LEU A 265 10.73 -14.43 -3.64
CA LEU A 265 9.27 -14.34 -3.57
C LEU A 265 8.64 -14.45 -4.95
N LEU A 266 9.14 -13.67 -5.92
CA LEU A 266 8.67 -13.72 -7.31
C LEU A 266 8.92 -15.07 -7.97
N ALA A 267 10.11 -15.65 -7.79
CA ALA A 267 10.43 -17.00 -8.28
C ALA A 267 9.59 -18.10 -7.59
N GLY A 268 9.19 -17.85 -6.34
CA GLY A 268 8.32 -18.69 -5.52
C GLY A 268 6.83 -18.56 -5.84
N GLY A 269 6.45 -17.87 -6.91
CA GLY A 269 5.06 -17.81 -7.38
C GLY A 269 4.28 -16.58 -6.95
N VAL A 270 4.91 -15.59 -6.29
CA VAL A 270 4.29 -14.26 -6.15
C VAL A 270 4.16 -13.65 -7.54
N ARG A 271 2.94 -13.27 -7.94
CA ARG A 271 2.68 -12.76 -9.30
C ARG A 271 3.21 -11.35 -9.50
N ALA A 272 3.13 -10.51 -8.47
CA ALA A 272 3.66 -9.17 -8.50
C ALA A 272 3.94 -8.63 -7.09
N ILE A 273 4.93 -7.75 -6.99
CA ILE A 273 5.18 -6.94 -5.80
C ILE A 273 4.90 -5.48 -6.17
N LEU A 274 3.88 -4.89 -5.56
CA LEU A 274 3.48 -3.50 -5.77
C LEU A 274 4.12 -2.64 -4.67
N ILE A 275 4.86 -1.62 -5.10
CA ILE A 275 5.73 -0.85 -4.20
C ILE A 275 5.38 0.62 -4.32
N ASN A 276 5.12 1.25 -3.17
CA ASN A 276 4.95 2.69 -3.06
C ASN A 276 6.01 3.29 -2.12
N GLU A 277 6.77 4.25 -2.61
CA GLU A 277 7.88 4.93 -1.97
C GLU A 277 7.81 6.45 -2.19
N ARG A 278 8.63 7.22 -1.47
CA ARG A 278 8.64 8.69 -1.56
C ARG A 278 9.87 9.30 -2.24
N GLY A 279 10.91 8.49 -2.46
CA GLY A 279 12.13 8.91 -3.15
C GLY A 279 12.02 8.70 -4.66
N ALA A 280 12.54 9.65 -5.44
CA ALA A 280 12.57 9.56 -6.92
C ALA A 280 13.47 8.43 -7.43
N ASP A 281 14.52 8.08 -6.67
CA ASP A 281 15.45 7.00 -6.98
C ASP A 281 15.42 5.95 -5.87
N GLN A 282 15.05 4.72 -6.23
CA GLN A 282 15.11 3.57 -5.34
C GLN A 282 16.30 2.68 -5.70
N ARG A 283 17.30 2.61 -4.81
CA ARG A 283 18.52 1.81 -5.02
C ARG A 283 18.24 0.33 -5.28
N ILE A 284 17.20 -0.20 -4.65
CA ILE A 284 16.77 -1.60 -4.78
C ILE A 284 16.45 -1.98 -6.24
N VAL A 285 16.01 -1.03 -7.08
CA VAL A 285 15.64 -1.28 -8.48
C VAL A 285 16.80 -1.88 -9.27
N GLY A 286 17.99 -1.29 -9.18
CA GLY A 286 19.16 -1.81 -9.88
C GLY A 286 19.60 -3.18 -9.36
N MET A 287 19.36 -3.47 -8.07
CA MET A 287 19.71 -4.76 -7.46
C MET A 287 18.79 -5.89 -7.95
N VAL A 288 17.48 -5.66 -8.00
CA VAL A 288 16.52 -6.67 -8.47
C VAL A 288 16.61 -6.86 -9.99
N GLN A 289 16.89 -5.81 -10.77
CA GLN A 289 17.09 -5.92 -12.22
C GLN A 289 18.29 -6.80 -12.57
N ARG A 290 19.39 -6.73 -11.81
CA ARG A 290 20.54 -7.65 -11.97
C ARG A 290 20.17 -9.11 -11.75
N ARG A 291 19.09 -9.39 -11.03
CA ARG A 291 18.53 -10.73 -10.78
C ARG A 291 17.47 -11.12 -11.80
N GLY A 292 17.29 -10.32 -12.85
CA GLY A 292 16.33 -10.58 -13.92
C GLY A 292 14.89 -10.14 -13.60
N VAL A 293 14.62 -9.58 -12.41
CA VAL A 293 13.29 -9.07 -12.06
C VAL A 293 12.90 -7.97 -13.04
N VAL A 294 11.69 -8.09 -13.58
CA VAL A 294 11.11 -7.10 -14.47
C VAL A 294 10.54 -5.96 -13.62
N VAL A 295 11.00 -4.73 -13.86
CA VAL A 295 10.58 -3.56 -13.09
C VAL A 295 9.73 -2.63 -13.96
N LEU A 296 8.51 -2.38 -13.49
CA LEU A 296 7.58 -1.40 -14.04
C LEU A 296 7.55 -0.14 -13.19
N ARG A 297 7.58 1.02 -13.86
CA ARG A 297 7.37 2.33 -13.24
C ARG A 297 5.99 2.81 -13.64
N LEU A 298 5.16 3.12 -12.65
CA LEU A 298 3.78 3.60 -12.85
C LEU A 298 3.70 5.13 -12.89
N MET A 299 4.81 5.80 -12.55
CA MET A 299 4.97 7.25 -12.65
C MET A 299 5.48 7.65 -14.03
N ARG A 300 5.10 8.85 -14.50
CA ARG A 300 5.67 9.45 -15.71
C ARG A 300 7.15 9.72 -15.52
N GLN A 301 7.94 9.37 -16.54
CA GLN A 301 9.40 9.56 -16.53
C GLN A 301 9.84 10.81 -17.33
N GLU A 302 8.88 11.63 -17.79
CA GLU A 302 9.12 12.84 -18.61
C GLU A 302 10.04 13.86 -17.90
N ALA A 303 9.93 13.97 -16.59
CA ALA A 303 10.73 14.87 -15.75
C ALA A 303 11.99 14.20 -15.18
N GLY A 304 12.35 13.01 -15.68
CA GLY A 304 13.43 12.18 -15.16
C GLY A 304 12.93 10.96 -14.41
N ARG A 305 13.87 10.25 -13.77
CA ARG A 305 13.60 9.01 -13.04
C ARG A 305 12.66 9.27 -11.87
N ASP A 306 11.59 8.48 -11.81
CA ASP A 306 10.61 8.51 -10.73
C ASP A 306 10.18 7.08 -10.36
N ASP A 307 10.80 6.58 -9.28
CA ASP A 307 10.61 5.25 -8.73
C ASP A 307 9.60 5.23 -7.57
N ARG A 308 8.79 6.29 -7.37
CA ARG A 308 7.84 6.35 -6.25
C ARG A 308 6.76 5.28 -6.30
N GLN A 309 6.38 4.83 -7.49
CA GLN A 309 5.36 3.79 -7.68
C GLN A 309 5.84 2.78 -8.69
N LEU A 310 6.09 1.57 -8.20
CA LEU A 310 6.73 0.49 -8.94
C LEU A 310 5.89 -0.78 -8.88
N VAL A 311 6.06 -1.63 -9.89
CA VAL A 311 5.69 -3.05 -9.83
C VAL A 311 6.90 -3.89 -10.19
N PHE A 312 7.22 -4.86 -9.34
CA PHE A 312 8.17 -5.91 -9.67
C PHE A 312 7.42 -7.17 -10.12
N LEU A 313 7.85 -7.72 -11.25
CA LEU A 313 7.29 -8.92 -11.86
C LEU A 313 8.37 -10.02 -11.95
N PRO A 314 7.96 -11.29 -12.03
CA PRO A 314 8.90 -12.41 -12.09
C PRO A 314 9.93 -12.28 -13.22
N PRO A 315 11.14 -12.82 -13.03
CA PRO A 315 12.12 -12.86 -14.10
C PRO A 315 11.58 -13.53 -15.36
N GLY A 316 11.77 -12.86 -16.51
CA GLY A 316 11.26 -13.33 -17.80
C GLY A 316 9.75 -13.19 -18.00
N SER A 317 9.05 -12.42 -17.15
CA SER A 317 7.61 -12.17 -17.33
C SER A 317 7.31 -11.56 -18.71
N ASP A 318 6.42 -12.22 -19.43
CA ASP A 318 5.85 -11.83 -20.73
C ASP A 318 4.60 -10.96 -20.59
N LEU A 319 4.18 -10.66 -19.35
CA LEU A 319 3.03 -9.78 -19.07
C LEU A 319 3.18 -8.42 -19.74
N LEU A 320 4.41 -7.94 -19.92
CA LEU A 320 4.70 -6.70 -20.64
C LEU A 320 4.30 -6.75 -22.11
N ASP A 321 4.46 -7.90 -22.76
CA ASP A 321 4.07 -8.07 -24.15
C ASP A 321 2.54 -8.14 -24.33
N SER A 322 1.83 -8.41 -23.24
CA SER A 322 0.37 -8.48 -23.18
C SER A 322 -0.29 -7.17 -22.76
N LEU A 323 0.49 -6.15 -22.38
CA LEU A 323 -0.07 -4.83 -22.10
C LEU A 323 -0.65 -4.22 -23.38
N PRO A 324 -1.79 -3.49 -23.30
CA PRO A 324 -2.39 -2.86 -24.48
C PRO A 324 -1.39 -1.94 -25.20
N SER A 325 -1.58 -1.68 -26.48
CA SER A 325 -0.84 -0.59 -27.15
C SER A 325 -1.64 0.72 -27.01
N VAL A 326 -0.97 1.84 -26.75
CA VAL A 326 -1.62 3.15 -26.82
C VAL A 326 -1.63 3.61 -28.28
N TRP A 327 -2.81 3.93 -28.77
CA TRP A 327 -2.99 4.54 -30.09
C TRP A 327 -2.96 6.05 -29.95
N HIS A 328 -1.98 6.68 -30.58
CA HIS A 328 -1.87 8.13 -30.65
C HIS A 328 -2.81 8.71 -31.72
N GLU A 329 -3.25 9.96 -31.56
CA GLU A 329 -4.14 10.66 -32.53
C GLU A 329 -3.54 10.75 -33.95
N ASN A 330 -2.23 10.59 -34.07
CA ASN A 330 -1.50 10.54 -35.35
C ASN A 330 -1.51 9.15 -36.02
N GLY A 331 -2.25 8.18 -35.48
CA GLY A 331 -2.38 6.83 -36.04
C GLY A 331 -1.20 5.89 -35.76
N THR A 332 -0.25 6.28 -34.89
CA THR A 332 0.84 5.40 -34.47
C THR A 332 0.46 4.61 -33.22
N ALA A 333 0.70 3.30 -33.25
CA ALA A 333 0.60 2.44 -32.09
C ALA A 333 1.97 2.38 -31.42
N GLU A 334 2.06 2.86 -30.19
CA GLU A 334 3.21 2.63 -29.34
C GLU A 334 2.84 1.50 -28.37
N LYS A 335 3.65 0.43 -28.33
CA LYS A 335 3.57 -0.53 -27.21
C LYS A 335 3.61 0.29 -25.94
N LEU A 336 2.71 0.04 -24.99
CA LEU A 336 2.69 0.76 -23.72
C LEU A 336 4.07 0.72 -23.08
N SER A 337 4.80 1.82 -23.24
CA SER A 337 6.15 2.01 -22.74
C SER A 337 6.03 2.72 -21.39
N TYR A 338 7.08 2.64 -20.58
CA TYR A 338 7.17 3.24 -19.24
C TYR A 338 6.80 4.74 -19.14
N ALA A 339 6.59 5.43 -20.27
CA ALA A 339 6.44 6.88 -20.36
C ALA A 339 4.98 7.39 -20.33
N THR A 340 3.96 6.57 -20.61
CA THR A 340 2.61 7.09 -20.97
C THR A 340 1.51 6.99 -19.91
N PHE A 341 1.75 6.45 -18.71
CA PHE A 341 0.70 6.39 -17.66
C PHE A 341 0.62 7.63 -16.79
N PRO A 342 -0.53 8.31 -16.82
CA PRO A 342 -1.34 8.37 -15.64
C PRO A 342 -2.85 8.30 -15.98
N PRO A 343 -3.69 8.10 -14.96
CA PRO A 343 -5.10 8.46 -15.04
C PRO A 343 -5.23 9.86 -15.60
N LYS A 344 -6.19 10.08 -16.51
CA LYS A 344 -6.56 11.44 -16.92
C LYS A 344 -7.04 12.27 -15.70
N SER A 345 -7.39 11.63 -14.58
CA SER A 345 -7.68 12.26 -13.28
C SER A 345 -7.69 11.20 -12.15
N PRO A 346 -6.59 10.96 -11.41
CA PRO A 346 -6.62 9.99 -10.31
C PRO A 346 -7.53 10.46 -9.17
N VAL A 347 -8.09 9.52 -8.41
CA VAL A 347 -8.89 9.87 -7.21
C VAL A 347 -8.03 10.60 -6.18
N PHE A 348 -6.81 10.12 -5.93
CA PHE A 348 -5.86 10.76 -5.03
C PHE A 348 -4.65 11.30 -5.79
N PRO A 349 -4.15 12.49 -5.42
CA PRO A 349 -2.95 13.04 -6.03
C PRO A 349 -1.71 12.19 -5.72
N ASN A 350 -0.66 12.39 -6.51
CA ASN A 350 0.61 11.71 -6.32
C ASN A 350 1.28 12.05 -4.99
N VAL A 351 2.12 11.11 -4.55
CA VAL A 351 3.00 11.28 -3.40
C VAL A 351 4.00 12.39 -3.69
N PRO A 352 4.07 13.51 -2.93
CA PRO A 352 5.09 14.51 -3.16
C PRO A 352 6.46 13.92 -2.81
N TYR A 353 7.51 14.33 -3.52
CA TYR A 353 8.88 13.95 -3.16
C TYR A 353 9.15 14.30 -1.70
N GLU A 354 9.72 13.36 -0.95
CA GLU A 354 10.10 13.64 0.44
C GLU A 354 11.10 14.80 0.55
N GLU A 355 11.94 14.95 -0.47
CA GLU A 355 12.96 15.99 -0.61
C GLU A 355 12.38 17.41 -0.73
N ASN A 356 11.13 17.54 -1.17
CA ASN A 356 10.45 18.83 -1.30
C ASN A 356 9.70 19.26 -0.02
N LYS A 357 9.76 18.48 1.06
CA LYS A 357 9.18 18.87 2.38
C LYS A 357 10.00 19.93 3.13
N PHE A 358 11.13 20.36 2.57
CA PHE A 358 12.04 21.36 3.17
C PHE A 358 12.22 22.61 2.32
N LEU A 359 11.55 22.71 1.17
CA LEU A 359 11.46 23.92 0.37
C LEU A 359 10.24 24.77 0.76
#